data_AF-A0A966VTE4-F1
#
_entry.id   AF-A0A966VTE4-F1
#
_cell.length_a   1.000
_cell.length_b   1.000
_cell.length_c   1.000
_cell.angle_alpha   90.00
_cell.angle_beta   90.00
_cell.angle_gamma   90.00
#
_symmetry.space_group_name_H-M   'P 1'
#
loop_
_entity.id
_entity.type
_entity.pdbx_description
1 polymer ?
#
loop_
_entity_poly.entity_id
_entity_poly.type
_entity_poly.pdbx_seq_one_letter_code
_entity_poly.pdbx_strand_id
1 'polypeptide(L)'
;MAIYPKRDDLRELSGYHSPQVSVKVRLNTNESPIAPPSDFVEAVSAAVHEVQWNRYPDRTATALRQDIAALHGVSADNVFVANGSNEVLQSLLLAYSGAGRKVVTFEPTYQLHS
;
A
#
# COMPACT_ATOMS: atom_id res chain seq x y z
N MET A 1 12.29 27.22 17.09
CA MET A 1 11.46 26.07 16.66
C MET A 1 11.06 25.31 17.91
N ALA A 2 9.78 25.20 18.24
CA ALA A 2 9.36 24.44 19.41
C ALA A 2 9.56 22.95 19.14
N ILE A 3 10.33 22.27 20.00
CA ILE A 3 10.51 20.81 19.94
C ILE A 3 9.35 20.20 20.71
N TYR A 4 8.43 19.57 20.00
CA TYR A 4 7.37 18.79 20.63
C TYR A 4 7.94 17.44 21.08
N PRO A 5 7.66 17.00 22.32
CA PRO A 5 8.14 15.72 22.79
C PRO A 5 7.48 14.59 21.99
N LYS A 6 8.29 13.66 21.47
CA LYS A 6 7.77 12.39 20.92
C LYS A 6 7.07 11.62 22.04
N ARG A 7 5.97 10.93 21.72
CA ARG A 7 5.38 9.91 22.61
C ARG A 7 6.44 8.88 22.96
N ASP A 8 6.41 8.38 24.20
CA ASP A 8 7.45 7.50 24.72
C ASP A 8 7.52 6.17 23.94
N ASP A 9 6.38 5.61 23.55
CA ASP A 9 6.28 4.39 22.74
C ASP A 9 6.94 4.51 21.35
N LEU A 10 6.93 5.70 20.75
CA LEU A 10 7.58 5.95 19.47
C LEU A 10 9.11 6.11 19.58
N ARG A 11 9.65 6.31 20.80
CA ARG A 11 11.10 6.41 21.01
C ARG A 11 11.78 5.04 21.00
N GLU A 12 11.04 3.99 21.35
CA GLU A 12 11.53 2.62 21.47
C GLU A 12 11.52 1.86 20.13
N LEU A 13 10.78 2.35 19.13
CA LEU A 13 10.69 1.74 17.81
C LEU A 13 11.88 2.16 16.92
N SER A 14 12.57 1.18 16.32
CA SER A 14 13.66 1.42 15.36
C SER A 14 13.18 1.86 13.97
N GLY A 15 11.87 1.78 13.70
CA GLY A 15 11.27 2.10 12.41
C GLY A 15 11.59 1.05 11.34
N TYR A 16 10.68 0.84 10.41
CA TYR A 16 10.93 -0.04 9.27
C TYR A 16 11.99 0.57 8.35
N HIS A 17 12.96 -0.24 7.91
CA HIS A 17 13.99 0.18 6.98
C HIS A 17 14.20 -0.87 5.89
N SER A 18 14.01 -0.46 4.64
CA SER A 18 14.40 -1.21 3.45
C SER A 18 15.50 -0.44 2.73
N PRO A 19 16.76 -0.91 2.74
CA PRO A 19 17.87 -0.15 2.20
C PRO A 19 17.78 -0.04 0.67
N GLN A 20 17.96 1.17 0.15
CA GLN A 20 18.19 1.37 -1.27
C GLN A 20 19.66 1.08 -1.58
N VAL A 21 19.89 0.17 -2.52
CA VAL A 21 21.23 -0.25 -2.92
C VAL A 21 21.49 0.09 -4.38
N SER A 22 22.60 0.78 -4.63
CA SER A 22 23.09 1.04 -5.99
C SER A 22 24.06 -0.06 -6.38
N VAL A 23 23.53 -1.13 -6.97
CA VAL A 23 24.27 -2.32 -7.38
C VAL A 23 23.82 -2.78 -8.77
N LYS A 24 24.70 -3.48 -9.48
CA LYS A 24 24.42 -3.97 -10.85
C LYS A 24 23.23 -4.95 -10.90
N VAL A 25 23.07 -5.78 -9.88
CA VAL A 25 22.03 -6.81 -9.80
C VAL A 25 21.28 -6.64 -8.48
N ARG A 26 20.00 -6.29 -8.56
CA ARG A 26 19.10 -6.09 -7.42
C ARG A 26 18.11 -7.24 -7.33
N LEU A 27 18.14 -7.99 -6.23
CA LEU A 27 17.31 -9.19 -5.99
C LEU A 27 16.78 -9.25 -4.54
N ASN A 28 16.60 -8.10 -3.88
CA ASN A 28 16.31 -8.00 -2.45
C ASN A 28 14.85 -7.65 -2.08
N THR A 29 14.02 -7.16 -3.01
CA THR A 29 12.66 -6.61 -2.71
C THR A 29 11.51 -7.29 -3.47
N ASN A 30 11.72 -8.46 -4.09
CA ASN A 30 10.70 -9.18 -4.89
C ASN A 30 10.05 -8.35 -6.02
N GLU A 31 10.76 -7.34 -6.54
CA GLU A 31 10.32 -6.57 -7.71
C GLU A 31 10.28 -7.46 -8.96
N SER A 32 9.36 -7.15 -9.89
CA SER A 32 9.34 -7.81 -11.20
C SER A 32 10.65 -7.52 -11.94
N PRO A 33 11.34 -8.55 -12.48
CA PRO A 33 12.51 -8.34 -13.34
C PRO A 33 12.11 -7.88 -14.76
N ILE A 34 10.83 -7.98 -15.10
CA ILE A 34 10.28 -7.65 -16.42
C ILE A 34 9.66 -6.25 -16.32
N ALA A 35 10.09 -5.36 -17.22
CA ALA A 35 9.49 -4.05 -17.37
C ALA A 35 8.01 -4.18 -17.79
N PRO A 36 7.13 -3.25 -17.37
CA PRO A 36 5.78 -3.21 -17.89
C PRO A 36 5.77 -3.16 -19.43
N PRO A 37 4.82 -3.85 -20.09
CA PRO A 37 4.60 -3.74 -21.53
C PRO A 37 4.43 -2.29 -22.01
N SER A 38 4.80 -1.99 -23.25
CA SER A 38 4.75 -0.60 -23.78
C SER A 38 3.33 -0.03 -23.85
N ASP A 39 2.36 -0.87 -24.22
CA ASP A 39 0.93 -0.53 -24.24
C ASP A 39 0.40 -0.15 -22.84
N PHE A 40 0.88 -0.82 -21.79
CA PHE A 40 0.58 -0.42 -20.42
C PHE A 40 1.13 0.98 -20.09
N VAL A 41 2.39 1.24 -20.45
CA VAL A 41 3.02 2.55 -20.19
C VAL A 41 2.30 3.67 -20.94
N GLU A 42 1.92 3.43 -22.19
CA GLU A 42 1.14 4.37 -23.02
C GLU A 42 -0.24 4.62 -22.41
N ALA A 43 -0.96 3.56 -21.99
CA ALA A 43 -2.28 3.68 -21.37
C ALA A 43 -2.23 4.47 -20.06
N VAL A 44 -1.23 4.21 -19.21
CA VAL A 44 -1.03 4.96 -17.95
C VAL A 44 -0.73 6.43 -18.26
N SER A 45 0.15 6.72 -19.22
CA SER A 45 0.47 8.11 -19.61
C SER A 45 -0.77 8.85 -20.11
N ALA A 46 -1.58 8.21 -20.95
CA ALA A 46 -2.84 8.79 -21.43
C ALA A 46 -3.82 9.04 -20.27
N ALA A 47 -4.00 8.08 -19.35
CA ALA A 47 -4.87 8.24 -18.19
C ALA A 47 -4.43 9.40 -17.27
N VAL A 48 -3.12 9.62 -17.10
CA VAL A 48 -2.57 10.74 -16.31
C VAL A 48 -2.92 12.09 -16.94
N HIS A 49 -2.97 12.20 -18.27
CA HIS A 49 -3.36 13.44 -18.96
C HIS A 49 -4.83 13.82 -18.75
N GLU A 50 -5.70 12.84 -18.52
CA GLU A 50 -7.14 13.07 -18.29
C GLU A 50 -7.47 13.46 -16.83
N VAL A 51 -6.49 13.44 -15.92
CA VAL A 51 -6.70 13.76 -14.50
C VAL A 51 -7.05 15.24 -14.33
N GLN A 52 -8.19 15.50 -13.69
CA GLN A 52 -8.56 16.85 -13.24
C GLN A 52 -7.87 17.19 -11.91
N TRP A 53 -6.63 17.66 -11.98
CA TRP A 53 -5.75 17.91 -10.82
C TRP A 53 -6.30 18.88 -9.77
N ASN A 54 -7.26 19.73 -10.16
CA ASN A 54 -7.92 20.69 -9.28
C ASN A 54 -9.26 20.18 -8.70
N ARG A 55 -9.55 18.88 -8.83
CA ARG A 55 -10.76 18.22 -8.32
C ARG A 55 -10.39 17.00 -7.51
N TYR A 56 -11.23 16.68 -6.52
CA TYR A 56 -11.13 15.38 -5.84
C TYR A 56 -11.52 14.25 -6.80
N PRO A 57 -10.84 13.10 -6.75
CA PRO A 57 -11.22 11.93 -7.53
C PRO A 57 -12.50 11.29 -6.96
N ASP A 58 -13.01 10.25 -7.63
CA ASP A 58 -14.01 9.36 -7.04
C ASP A 58 -13.47 8.78 -5.73
N ARG A 59 -14.11 9.17 -4.63
CA ARG A 59 -13.71 8.80 -3.25
C ARG A 59 -13.75 7.31 -3.00
N THR A 60 -14.47 6.55 -3.82
CA THR A 60 -14.69 5.12 -3.62
C THR A 60 -13.95 4.26 -4.64
N ALA A 61 -13.28 4.87 -5.63
CA ALA A 61 -12.61 4.19 -6.73
C ALA A 61 -13.49 3.13 -7.41
N THR A 62 -14.73 3.51 -7.73
CA THR A 62 -15.82 2.64 -8.20
C THR A 62 -15.40 1.77 -9.38
N ALA A 63 -14.86 2.39 -10.43
CA ALA A 63 -14.45 1.67 -11.65
C ALA A 63 -13.38 0.60 -11.35
N LEU A 64 -12.35 0.96 -10.58
CA LEU A 64 -11.30 0.02 -10.18
C LEU A 64 -11.86 -1.16 -9.38
N ARG A 65 -12.78 -0.90 -8.43
CA ARG A 65 -13.42 -1.96 -7.64
C ARG A 65 -14.25 -2.90 -8.52
N GLN A 66 -14.97 -2.35 -9.50
CA GLN A 66 -15.76 -3.15 -10.46
C GLN A 66 -14.87 -4.04 -11.33
N ASP A 67 -13.77 -3.51 -11.85
CA ASP A 67 -12.85 -4.26 -12.70
C ASP A 67 -12.15 -5.40 -11.94
N ILE A 68 -11.68 -5.11 -10.71
CA ILE A 68 -11.10 -6.14 -9.83
C ILE A 68 -12.14 -7.20 -9.47
N ALA A 69 -13.37 -6.78 -9.15
CA ALA A 69 -14.44 -7.71 -8.81
C ALA A 69 -14.80 -8.65 -9.97
N ALA A 70 -14.87 -8.11 -11.19
CA ALA A 70 -15.10 -8.88 -12.40
C ALA A 70 -13.96 -9.88 -12.66
N LEU A 71 -12.71 -9.45 -12.50
CA LEU A 71 -11.52 -10.30 -12.64
C LEU A 71 -11.55 -11.51 -11.69
N HIS A 72 -12.03 -11.31 -10.46
CA HIS A 72 -12.07 -12.35 -9.43
C HIS A 72 -13.42 -13.07 -9.30
N GLY A 73 -14.44 -12.69 -10.08
CA GLY A 73 -15.78 -13.30 -10.02
C GLY A 73 -16.53 -13.05 -8.71
N VAL A 74 -16.36 -11.86 -8.11
CA VAL A 74 -17.01 -11.46 -6.85
C VAL A 74 -17.85 -10.18 -7.04
N SER A 75 -18.63 -9.79 -6.03
CA SER A 75 -19.29 -8.47 -6.00
C SER A 75 -18.26 -7.37 -5.75
N ALA A 76 -18.48 -6.18 -6.34
CA ALA A 76 -17.68 -4.98 -6.04
C ALA A 76 -17.75 -4.57 -4.55
N ASP A 77 -18.82 -4.95 -3.85
CA ASP A 77 -18.95 -4.75 -2.40
C ASP A 77 -17.95 -5.58 -1.58
N ASN A 78 -17.39 -6.64 -2.19
CA ASN A 78 -16.35 -7.46 -1.58
C ASN A 78 -14.92 -6.95 -1.88
N VAL A 79 -14.80 -5.83 -2.61
CA VAL A 79 -13.50 -5.26 -3.00
C VAL A 79 -13.26 -3.95 -2.25
N PHE A 80 -12.14 -3.89 -1.53
CA PHE A 80 -11.60 -2.69 -0.92
C PHE A 80 -10.24 -2.35 -1.57
N VAL A 81 -10.00 -1.08 -1.87
CA VAL A 81 -8.77 -0.61 -2.50
C VAL A 81 -8.12 0.48 -1.64
N ALA A 82 -6.79 0.51 -1.64
CA ALA A 82 -5.99 1.49 -0.91
C ALA A 82 -4.66 1.73 -1.65
N ASN A 83 -3.85 2.69 -1.20
CA ASN A 83 -2.55 2.99 -1.79
C ASN A 83 -1.50 1.96 -1.35
N GLY A 84 -1.58 0.78 -1.95
CA GLY A 84 -0.77 -0.38 -1.59
C GLY A 84 -1.32 -1.16 -0.39
N SER A 85 -0.85 -2.40 -0.23
CA SER A 85 -1.36 -3.32 0.80
C SER A 85 -1.06 -2.86 2.23
N ASN A 86 -0.03 -2.03 2.45
CA ASN A 86 0.28 -1.51 3.78
C ASN A 86 -0.85 -0.63 4.35
N GLU A 87 -1.53 0.15 3.50
CA GLU A 87 -2.68 0.94 3.93
C GLU A 87 -3.89 0.05 4.22
N VAL A 88 -4.06 -1.06 3.48
CA VAL A 88 -5.07 -2.09 3.82
C VAL A 88 -4.80 -2.72 5.18
N LEU A 89 -3.55 -3.12 5.44
CA LEU A 89 -3.15 -3.68 6.74
C LEU A 89 -3.37 -2.67 7.88
N GLN A 90 -2.97 -1.42 7.69
CA GLN A 90 -3.23 -0.35 8.66
C GLN A 90 -4.73 -0.18 8.91
N SER A 91 -5.55 -0.14 7.86
CA SER A 91 -7.01 0.00 7.96
C SER A 91 -7.63 -1.15 8.78
N LEU A 92 -7.19 -2.39 8.55
CA LEU A 92 -7.63 -3.56 9.32
C LEU A 92 -7.25 -3.45 10.80
N LEU A 93 -6.01 -3.02 11.09
CA LEU A 93 -5.53 -2.86 12.47
C LEU A 93 -6.26 -1.72 13.20
N LEU A 94 -6.58 -0.63 12.52
CA LEU A 94 -7.37 0.47 13.09
C LEU A 94 -8.82 0.06 13.35
N ALA A 95 -9.42 -0.75 12.48
CA ALA A 95 -10.81 -1.19 12.62
C ALA A 95 -10.98 -2.30 13.67
N TYR A 96 -10.06 -3.27 13.72
CA TYR A 96 -10.24 -4.51 14.49
C TYR A 96 -9.24 -4.70 15.62
N SER A 97 -8.09 -4.03 15.59
CA SER A 97 -7.07 -4.08 16.64
C SER A 97 -7.05 -2.76 17.44
N GLY A 98 -5.86 -2.24 17.78
CA GLY A 98 -5.68 -0.98 18.50
C GLY A 98 -5.23 -1.17 19.95
N ALA A 99 -5.22 -0.07 20.71
CA ALA A 99 -4.69 -0.04 22.06
C ALA A 99 -5.38 -1.10 22.97
N GLY A 100 -4.57 -1.93 23.62
CA GLY A 100 -5.04 -3.00 24.51
C GLY A 100 -5.48 -4.28 23.80
N ARG A 101 -5.52 -4.33 22.47
CA ARG A 101 -5.75 -5.55 21.68
C ARG A 101 -4.44 -6.15 21.19
N LYS A 102 -4.49 -7.43 20.82
CA LYS A 102 -3.34 -8.20 20.33
C LYS A 102 -3.67 -8.81 18.97
N VAL A 103 -2.66 -8.89 18.12
CA VAL A 103 -2.68 -9.60 16.84
C VAL A 103 -1.70 -10.75 16.93
N VAL A 104 -2.06 -11.91 16.38
CA VAL A 104 -1.20 -13.09 16.34
C VAL A 104 -0.76 -13.33 14.90
N THR A 105 0.52 -13.61 14.71
CA THR A 105 1.11 -13.99 13.44
C THR A 105 2.01 -15.22 13.63
N PHE A 106 2.39 -15.87 12.54
CA PHE A 106 3.33 -17.00 12.53
C PHE A 106 4.64 -16.56 11.89
N GLU A 107 5.76 -16.77 12.56
CA GLU A 107 7.09 -16.38 12.06
C GLU A 107 7.82 -17.56 11.40
N PRO A 108 8.64 -17.30 10.35
CA PRO A 108 8.97 -15.99 9.76
C PRO A 108 7.87 -15.46 8.83
N THR A 109 7.63 -14.14 8.87
CA THR A 109 6.58 -13.47 8.08
C THR A 109 7.06 -12.13 7.52
N TYR A 110 6.14 -11.36 6.95
CA TYR A 110 6.40 -10.00 6.49
C TYR A 110 6.76 -9.07 7.67
N GLN A 111 7.90 -8.39 7.58
CA GLN A 111 8.46 -7.57 8.66
C GLN A 111 7.53 -6.46 9.17
N LEU A 112 6.59 -5.96 8.37
CA LEU A 112 5.64 -4.94 8.85
C LEU A 112 4.52 -5.53 9.73
N HIS A 113 4.39 -6.85 9.83
CA HIS A 113 3.46 -7.49 10.76
C HIS A 113 4.04 -7.63 12.17
N SER A 114 5.37 -7.57 12.33
CA SER A 114 6.12 -7.93 13.54
C SER A 114 6.83 -6.72 14.15
#